data_AF-A0A4Y5Z4L6-F1
#
_entry.id   AF-A0A4Y5Z4L6-F1
#
_cell.length_a   1.000
_cell.length_b   1.000
_cell.length_c   1.000
_cell.angle_alpha   90.00
_cell.angle_beta   90.00
_cell.angle_gamma   90.00
#
_symmetry.space_group_name_H-M   'P 1'
#
loop_
_entity.id
_entity.type
_entity.pdbx_description
1 polymer ?
#
loop_
_entity_poly.entity_id
_entity_poly.type
_entity_poly.pdbx_seq_one_letter_code
_entity_poly.pdbx_strand_id
1 'polypeptide(L)'
;METTDRINEGASVLSDVLDATDRFAAVVLSIVDRVPFDDTDRAKLTMAFLGIAHEHWSAHRGLMASGLFHPAIALLRLQFEVTLKGFWVTHAAPDRWIETMGTVRLRQSDGRAFEPDVPGIGELLKDLERTAPPPAVALLSLFKSIAWRELNSFVHGGALALSNLIHPMPEAFLVQILRNANGVWGVGMMLAASHLQDKGQTHSTG
;
A
#
# COMPACT_ATOMS: atom_id res chain seq x y z
N MET A 1 44.07 -3.17 27.65
CA MET A 1 43.45 -4.52 27.68
C MET A 1 41.95 -4.29 27.73
N GLU A 2 41.35 -3.63 26.73
CA GLU A 2 41.26 -4.02 25.32
C GLU A 2 40.71 -5.44 25.16
N THR A 3 39.38 -5.52 25.23
CA THR A 3 38.62 -6.44 24.39
C THR A 3 37.37 -5.68 23.96
N THR A 4 37.57 -4.79 22.98
CA THR A 4 36.49 -4.35 22.11
C THR A 4 35.97 -5.61 21.44
N ASP A 5 34.85 -6.13 21.93
CA ASP A 5 34.09 -7.16 21.24
C ASP A 5 33.75 -6.59 19.87
N ARG A 6 34.51 -7.04 18.87
CA ARG A 6 34.19 -6.84 17.47
C ARG A 6 32.85 -7.54 17.29
N ILE A 7 31.78 -6.74 17.31
CA ILE A 7 30.51 -7.18 16.77
C ILE A 7 30.81 -7.62 15.35
N ASN A 8 30.68 -8.92 15.16
CA ASN A 8 30.80 -9.59 13.89
C ASN A 8 29.77 -8.92 12.96
N GLU A 9 30.21 -8.00 12.10
CA GLU A 9 29.41 -7.42 11.01
C GLU A 9 29.13 -8.54 9.99
N GLY A 10 28.26 -9.48 10.37
CA GLY A 10 27.56 -10.30 9.41
C GLY A 10 26.63 -9.39 8.62
N ALA A 11 26.67 -9.47 7.29
CA ALA A 11 25.76 -8.71 6.44
C ALA A 11 24.31 -8.90 6.92
N SER A 12 23.63 -7.80 7.25
CA SER A 12 22.23 -7.84 7.65
C SER A 12 21.38 -8.19 6.43
N VAL A 13 20.65 -9.31 6.53
CA VAL A 13 19.70 -9.72 5.49
C VAL A 13 18.64 -8.64 5.27
N LEU A 14 18.24 -7.94 6.33
CA LEU A 14 17.33 -6.80 6.22
C LEU A 14 17.93 -5.68 5.36
N SER A 15 19.21 -5.34 5.55
CA SER A 15 19.91 -4.35 4.72
C SER A 15 19.95 -4.77 3.26
N ASP A 16 20.33 -6.02 2.98
CA ASP A 16 20.39 -6.54 1.60
C ASP A 16 19.01 -6.48 0.90
N VAL A 17 17.95 -6.78 1.65
CA VAL A 17 16.58 -6.73 1.12
C VAL A 17 16.09 -5.29 0.96
N LEU A 18 16.49 -4.34 1.81
CA LEU A 18 16.23 -2.91 1.60
C LEU A 18 16.88 -2.42 0.30
N ASP A 19 18.15 -2.74 0.08
CA ASP A 19 18.84 -2.38 -1.16
C ASP A 19 18.20 -3.01 -2.40
N ALA A 20 17.78 -4.28 -2.30
CA ALA A 20 17.02 -4.92 -3.38
C ALA A 20 15.66 -4.27 -3.61
N THR A 21 15.02 -3.80 -2.54
CA THR A 21 13.74 -3.10 -2.59
C THR A 21 13.87 -1.75 -3.29
N ASP A 22 14.96 -1.01 -3.05
CA ASP A 22 15.20 0.27 -3.72
C ASP A 22 15.45 0.09 -5.21
N ARG A 23 16.16 -0.97 -5.61
CA ARG A 23 16.28 -1.35 -7.03
C ARG A 23 14.94 -1.72 -7.64
N PHE A 24 14.11 -2.48 -6.94
CA PHE A 24 12.75 -2.81 -7.37
C PHE A 24 11.89 -1.55 -7.54
N ALA A 25 11.96 -0.60 -6.59
CA ALA A 25 11.27 0.69 -6.66
C ALA A 25 11.62 1.44 -7.94
N ALA A 26 12.92 1.58 -8.22
CA ALA A 26 13.43 2.30 -9.39
C ALA A 26 12.94 1.67 -10.70
N VAL A 27 13.00 0.33 -10.81
CA VAL A 27 12.54 -0.39 -12.01
C VAL A 27 11.05 -0.21 -12.22
N VAL A 28 10.24 -0.45 -11.19
CA VAL A 28 8.77 -0.42 -11.33
C VAL A 28 8.27 0.98 -11.63
N LEU A 29 8.79 2.00 -10.93
CA LEU A 29 8.43 3.39 -11.21
C LEU A 29 8.82 3.80 -12.62
N SER A 30 9.95 3.32 -13.16
CA SER A 30 10.36 3.63 -14.53
C SER A 30 9.41 3.11 -15.61
N ILE A 31 8.61 2.07 -15.30
CA ILE A 31 7.64 1.50 -16.25
C ILE A 31 6.41 2.40 -16.36
N VAL A 32 5.96 2.96 -15.23
CA VAL A 32 4.78 3.84 -15.17
C VAL A 32 5.13 5.30 -15.40
N ASP A 33 6.39 5.69 -15.18
CA ASP A 33 6.86 7.06 -15.42
C ASP A 33 6.67 7.43 -16.89
N ARG A 34 6.01 8.56 -17.13
CA ARG A 34 5.78 9.15 -18.47
C ARG A 34 4.89 8.30 -19.40
N VAL A 35 4.13 7.36 -18.88
CA VAL A 35 3.05 6.71 -19.64
C VAL A 35 1.75 7.45 -19.33
N PRO A 36 1.05 8.00 -20.35
CA PRO A 36 -0.26 8.60 -20.13
C PRO A 36 -1.19 7.57 -19.52
N PHE A 37 -1.97 7.98 -18.52
CA PHE A 37 -3.05 7.18 -17.97
C PHE A 37 -4.39 7.75 -18.43
N ASP A 38 -5.45 6.95 -18.34
CA ASP A 38 -6.81 7.39 -18.65
C ASP A 38 -7.22 8.66 -17.88
N ASP A 39 -7.82 9.64 -18.56
CA ASP A 39 -8.14 10.94 -17.97
C ASP A 39 -9.51 10.97 -17.25
N THR A 40 -10.17 9.81 -17.11
CA THR A 40 -11.43 9.71 -16.35
C THR A 40 -11.22 10.02 -14.86
N ASP A 41 -12.27 10.54 -14.20
CA ASP A 41 -12.24 10.81 -12.76
C ASP A 41 -11.96 9.54 -11.94
N ARG A 42 -12.42 8.38 -12.44
CA ARG A 42 -12.16 7.06 -11.85
C ARG A 42 -10.67 6.71 -11.90
N ALA A 43 -10.02 6.90 -13.04
CA ALA A 43 -8.59 6.64 -13.19
C ALA A 43 -7.76 7.60 -12.36
N LYS A 44 -8.08 8.91 -12.39
CA LYS A 44 -7.45 9.93 -11.53
C LYS A 44 -7.53 9.59 -10.05
N LEU A 45 -8.72 9.22 -9.56
CA LEU A 45 -8.93 8.85 -8.16
C LEU A 45 -8.20 7.55 -7.81
N THR A 46 -8.18 6.57 -8.72
CA THR A 46 -7.39 5.34 -8.55
C THR A 46 -5.91 5.67 -8.39
N MET A 47 -5.34 6.49 -9.27
CA MET A 47 -3.93 6.89 -9.21
C MET A 47 -3.62 7.69 -7.94
N ALA A 48 -4.54 8.51 -7.44
CA ALA A 48 -4.39 9.20 -6.16
C ALA A 48 -4.29 8.21 -4.98
N PHE A 49 -5.13 7.18 -4.92
CA PHE A 49 -5.03 6.13 -3.91
C PHE A 49 -3.70 5.36 -4.00
N LEU A 50 -3.24 5.06 -5.21
CA LEU A 50 -1.95 4.40 -5.43
C LEU A 50 -0.76 5.31 -5.08
N GLY A 51 -0.90 6.63 -5.25
CA GLY A 51 0.06 7.63 -4.76
C GLY A 51 0.20 7.59 -3.24
N ILE A 52 -0.91 7.55 -2.51
CA ILE A 52 -0.89 7.40 -1.04
C ILE A 52 -0.30 6.03 -0.64
N ALA A 53 -0.62 4.96 -1.37
CA ALA A 53 -0.03 3.64 -1.16
C ALA A 53 1.50 3.69 -1.31
N HIS A 54 2.00 4.40 -2.32
CA HIS A 54 3.42 4.61 -2.57
C HIS A 54 4.10 5.38 -1.44
N GLU A 55 3.46 6.43 -0.92
CA GLU A 55 3.97 7.20 0.21
C GLU A 55 4.11 6.33 1.46
N HIS A 56 3.10 5.52 1.78
CA HIS A 56 3.18 4.56 2.89
C HIS A 56 4.31 3.55 2.69
N TRP A 57 4.47 3.00 1.49
CA TRP A 57 5.55 2.06 1.18
C TRP A 57 6.94 2.70 1.25
N SER A 58 7.08 3.95 0.81
CA SER A 58 8.34 4.68 0.86
C SER A 58 8.73 5.05 2.29
N ALA A 59 7.78 5.55 3.08
CA ALA A 59 7.98 5.83 4.50
C ALA A 59 8.28 4.54 5.29
N HIS A 60 7.62 3.44 4.95
CA HIS A 60 7.90 2.12 5.53
C HIS A 60 9.37 1.73 5.41
N ARG A 61 9.96 1.86 4.21
CA ARG A 61 11.38 1.55 3.97
C ARG A 61 12.31 2.45 4.77
N GLY A 62 12.06 3.76 4.75
CA GLY A 62 12.88 4.72 5.50
C GLY A 62 12.85 4.47 7.02
N LEU A 63 11.69 4.13 7.56
CA LEU A 63 11.54 3.76 8.97
C LEU A 63 12.26 2.45 9.30
N MET A 64 12.17 1.43 8.43
CA MET A 64 12.92 0.18 8.61
C MET A 64 14.44 0.40 8.61
N ALA A 65 14.95 1.19 7.66
CA ALA A 65 16.37 1.54 7.60
C ALA A 65 16.84 2.31 8.84
N SER A 66 15.94 3.08 9.48
CA SER A 66 16.21 3.83 10.70
C SER A 66 16.00 3.01 11.99
N GLY A 67 15.65 1.72 11.90
CA GLY A 67 15.33 0.88 13.05
C GLY A 67 13.98 1.18 13.73
N LEU A 68 13.14 2.02 13.13
CA LEU A 68 11.81 2.39 13.64
C LEU A 68 10.75 1.38 13.19
N PHE A 69 10.86 0.15 13.69
CA PHE A 69 10.11 -1.00 13.17
C PHE A 69 8.61 -0.97 13.49
N HIS A 70 8.19 -0.54 14.67
CA HIS A 70 6.75 -0.46 15.02
C HIS A 70 5.95 0.44 14.08
N PRO A 71 6.32 1.72 13.87
CA PRO A 71 5.61 2.55 12.91
C PRO A 71 5.79 2.04 11.47
N ALA A 72 6.93 1.44 11.12
CA ALA A 72 7.09 0.81 9.81
C ALA A 72 6.06 -0.31 9.57
N ILE A 73 5.88 -1.23 10.53
CA ILE A 73 4.91 -2.33 10.42
C ILE A 73 3.48 -1.79 10.36
N ALA A 74 3.16 -0.74 11.11
CA ALA A 74 1.85 -0.10 11.05
C ALA A 74 1.53 0.44 9.63
N LEU A 75 2.51 1.04 8.95
CA LEU A 75 2.34 1.55 7.59
C LEU A 75 2.01 0.47 6.56
N LEU A 76 2.45 -0.78 6.74
CA LEU A 76 2.11 -1.88 5.84
C LEU A 76 0.58 -2.11 5.78
N ARG A 77 -0.12 -1.97 6.91
CA ARG A 77 -1.58 -2.07 6.94
C ARG A 77 -2.20 -0.90 6.17
N LEU A 78 -1.74 0.32 6.44
CA LEU A 78 -2.28 1.50 5.77
C LEU A 78 -2.08 1.41 4.25
N GLN A 79 -0.88 1.00 3.82
CA GLN A 79 -0.54 0.72 2.42
C GLN A 79 -1.53 -0.27 1.79
N PHE A 80 -1.80 -1.40 2.45
CA PHE A 80 -2.77 -2.39 1.96
C PHE A 80 -4.18 -1.80 1.85
N GLU A 81 -4.65 -1.10 2.88
CA GLU A 81 -6.02 -0.56 2.91
C GLU A 81 -6.24 0.47 1.80
N VAL A 82 -5.28 1.36 1.54
CA VAL A 82 -5.39 2.32 0.43
C VAL A 82 -5.22 1.67 -0.94
N THR A 83 -4.39 0.62 -1.06
CA THR A 83 -4.27 -0.17 -2.30
C THR A 83 -5.60 -0.85 -2.62
N LEU A 84 -6.23 -1.49 -1.63
CA LEU A 84 -7.54 -2.12 -1.76
C LEU A 84 -8.62 -1.11 -2.18
N LYS A 85 -8.59 0.12 -1.63
CA LYS A 85 -9.48 1.20 -2.05
C LYS A 85 -9.26 1.56 -3.53
N GLY A 86 -8.02 1.63 -4.01
CA GLY A 86 -7.72 1.83 -5.44
C GLY A 86 -8.38 0.77 -6.32
N PHE A 87 -8.25 -0.51 -5.96
CA PHE A 87 -8.91 -1.61 -6.69
C PHE A 87 -10.44 -1.45 -6.67
N TRP A 88 -11.02 -1.15 -5.50
CA TRP A 88 -12.45 -0.96 -5.37
C TRP A 88 -12.94 0.22 -6.21
N VAL A 89 -12.20 1.33 -6.23
CA VAL A 89 -12.49 2.47 -7.12
C VAL A 89 -12.45 2.07 -8.58
N THR A 90 -11.50 1.25 -9.00
CA THR A 90 -11.42 0.81 -10.40
C THR A 90 -12.59 -0.09 -10.79
N HIS A 91 -12.95 -1.06 -9.95
CA HIS A 91 -13.81 -2.16 -10.37
C HIS A 91 -15.24 -2.12 -9.83
N ALA A 92 -15.48 -1.48 -8.69
CA ALA A 92 -16.73 -1.65 -7.94
C ALA A 92 -17.42 -0.33 -7.55
N ALA A 93 -16.65 0.75 -7.33
CA ALA A 93 -17.21 2.00 -6.83
C ALA A 93 -18.23 2.57 -7.83
N PRO A 94 -19.43 2.98 -7.38
CA PRO A 94 -20.40 3.62 -8.26
C PRO A 94 -19.95 5.04 -8.63
N ASP A 95 -20.28 5.52 -9.84
CA ASP A 95 -19.84 6.84 -10.32
C ASP A 95 -20.25 7.98 -9.37
N ARG A 96 -21.46 7.92 -8.81
CA ARG A 96 -21.93 8.87 -7.78
C ARG A 96 -21.02 8.96 -6.55
N TRP A 97 -20.29 7.89 -6.21
CA TRP A 97 -19.34 7.92 -5.10
C TRP A 97 -18.04 8.60 -5.53
N ILE A 98 -17.59 8.34 -6.76
CA ILE A 98 -16.41 8.98 -7.35
C ILE A 98 -16.62 10.49 -7.45
N GLU A 99 -17.78 10.93 -7.94
CA GLU A 99 -18.17 12.35 -8.00
C GLU A 99 -18.16 13.03 -6.61
N THR A 100 -18.46 12.28 -5.55
CA THR A 100 -18.40 12.82 -4.18
C THR A 100 -17.01 12.84 -3.59
N MET A 101 -16.08 12.03 -4.11
CA MET A 101 -14.70 11.99 -3.65
C MET A 101 -13.88 13.09 -4.30
N GLY A 102 -13.12 13.84 -3.49
CA GLY A 102 -12.33 14.99 -3.96
C GLY A 102 -12.99 16.36 -3.72
N THR A 103 -14.23 16.39 -3.21
CA THR A 103 -14.86 17.63 -2.73
C THR A 103 -14.93 17.63 -1.21
N VAL A 104 -14.47 18.72 -0.58
CA VAL A 104 -14.67 18.92 0.86
C VAL A 104 -16.15 19.19 1.09
N ARG A 105 -16.85 18.24 1.70
CA ARG A 105 -18.28 18.36 2.00
C ARG A 105 -18.46 18.82 3.43
N LEU A 106 -19.31 19.83 3.63
CA LEU A 106 -19.66 20.35 4.95
C LEU A 106 -21.04 19.84 5.38
N ARG A 107 -21.15 19.39 6.63
CA ARG A 107 -22.41 18.98 7.22
C ARG A 107 -23.29 20.21 7.43
N GLN A 108 -24.52 20.19 6.92
CA GLN A 108 -25.42 21.35 7.01
C GLN A 108 -25.74 21.79 8.44
N SER A 109 -25.67 20.88 9.41
CA SER A 109 -26.03 21.17 10.80
C SER A 109 -25.00 22.01 11.55
N ASP A 110 -23.70 21.86 11.24
CA ASP A 110 -22.61 22.49 12.01
C ASP A 110 -21.46 23.03 11.15
N GLY A 111 -21.54 22.92 9.83
CA GLY A 111 -20.53 23.40 8.89
C GLY A 111 -19.21 22.61 8.92
N ARG A 112 -19.16 21.45 9.60
CA ARG A 112 -17.91 20.66 9.70
C ARG A 112 -17.71 19.77 8.48
N ALA A 113 -16.46 19.64 8.06
CA ALA A 113 -16.08 18.70 7.01
C ALA A 113 -16.43 17.26 7.43
N PHE A 114 -16.90 16.45 6.48
CA PHE A 114 -17.11 15.02 6.68
C PHE A 114 -16.58 14.23 5.49
N GLU A 115 -16.07 13.04 5.75
CA GLU A 115 -15.66 12.10 4.71
C GLU A 115 -16.91 11.39 4.13
N PRO A 116 -16.94 11.14 2.81
CA PRO A 116 -17.92 10.22 2.23
C PRO A 116 -17.87 8.86 2.92
N ASP A 117 -19.02 8.20 3.04
CA ASP A 117 -19.07 6.87 3.59
C ASP A 117 -18.24 5.91 2.73
N VAL A 118 -17.30 5.21 3.35
CA VAL A 118 -16.41 4.26 2.68
C VAL A 118 -16.70 2.88 3.24
N PRO A 119 -17.05 1.89 2.41
CA PRO A 119 -17.29 0.54 2.89
C PRO A 119 -16.11 -0.01 3.68
N GLY A 120 -16.41 -0.86 4.67
CA GLY A 120 -15.37 -1.53 5.43
C GLY A 120 -14.53 -2.45 4.55
N ILE A 121 -13.30 -2.75 4.96
CA ILE A 121 -12.36 -3.62 4.22
C ILE A 121 -12.98 -4.96 3.77
N GLY A 122 -13.84 -5.56 4.61
CA GLY A 122 -14.53 -6.81 4.26
C GLY A 122 -15.62 -6.63 3.20
N GLU A 123 -16.25 -5.46 3.13
CA GLU A 123 -17.26 -5.13 2.12
C GLU A 123 -16.58 -4.80 0.79
N LEU A 124 -15.48 -4.04 0.80
CA LEU A 124 -14.67 -3.77 -0.39
C LEU A 124 -14.25 -5.07 -1.09
N LEU A 125 -13.81 -6.08 -0.33
CA LEU A 125 -13.43 -7.38 -0.89
C LEU A 125 -14.61 -8.15 -1.48
N LYS A 126 -15.78 -8.15 -0.82
CA LYS A 126 -16.99 -8.78 -1.35
C LYS A 126 -17.45 -8.15 -2.66
N ASP A 127 -17.32 -6.83 -2.78
CA ASP A 127 -17.61 -6.13 -4.02
C ASP A 127 -16.62 -6.51 -5.13
N LEU A 128 -15.33 -6.60 -4.79
CA LEU A 128 -14.26 -6.97 -5.71
C LEU A 128 -14.38 -8.43 -6.19
N GLU A 129 -14.80 -9.37 -5.35
CA GLU A 129 -15.08 -10.75 -5.73
C GLU A 129 -16.08 -10.86 -6.90
N ARG A 130 -16.95 -9.86 -7.06
CA ARG A 130 -17.99 -9.82 -8.11
C ARG A 130 -17.58 -9.04 -9.36
N THR A 131 -16.55 -8.19 -9.27
CA THR A 131 -16.30 -7.13 -10.26
C THR A 131 -14.86 -7.07 -10.78
N ALA A 132 -13.89 -7.51 -9.98
CA ALA A 132 -12.47 -7.41 -10.31
C ALA A 132 -11.92 -8.73 -10.87
N PRO A 133 -10.78 -8.71 -11.59
CA PRO A 133 -10.13 -9.92 -12.08
C PRO A 133 -9.80 -10.91 -10.96
N PRO A 134 -10.15 -12.21 -11.08
CA PRO A 134 -9.96 -13.20 -10.00
C PRO A 134 -8.53 -13.28 -9.44
N PRO A 135 -7.45 -13.19 -10.26
CA PRO A 135 -6.08 -13.22 -9.72
C PRO A 135 -5.79 -12.05 -8.76
N ALA A 136 -6.30 -10.85 -9.06
CA ALA A 136 -6.10 -9.68 -8.20
C ALA A 136 -6.84 -9.85 -6.86
N VAL A 137 -8.09 -10.31 -6.91
CA VAL A 137 -8.90 -10.59 -5.72
C VAL A 137 -8.23 -11.65 -4.85
N ALA A 138 -7.69 -12.72 -5.45
CA ALA A 138 -7.01 -13.78 -4.72
C ALA A 138 -5.81 -13.27 -3.91
N LEU A 139 -5.00 -12.39 -4.49
CA LEU A 139 -3.84 -11.77 -3.81
C LEU A 139 -4.27 -10.87 -2.65
N LEU A 140 -5.29 -10.02 -2.86
CA LEU A 140 -5.80 -9.11 -1.83
C LEU A 140 -6.44 -9.88 -0.66
N SER A 141 -7.22 -10.92 -0.97
CA SER A 141 -7.85 -11.80 0.03
C SER A 141 -6.81 -12.61 0.80
N LEU A 142 -5.77 -13.11 0.13
CA LEU A 142 -4.67 -13.81 0.78
C LEU A 142 -3.94 -12.90 1.77
N PHE A 143 -3.60 -11.67 1.38
CA PHE A 143 -2.96 -10.73 2.30
C PHE A 143 -3.82 -10.46 3.55
N LYS A 144 -5.13 -10.24 3.35
CA LYS A 144 -6.05 -10.02 4.47
C LYS A 144 -6.10 -11.21 5.43
N SER A 145 -6.12 -12.44 4.91
CA SER A 145 -6.27 -13.63 5.74
C SER A 145 -5.03 -13.93 6.58
N ILE A 146 -3.83 -13.61 6.08
CA ILE A 146 -2.56 -13.96 6.74
C ILE A 146 -1.93 -12.83 7.54
N ALA A 147 -2.09 -11.56 7.16
CA ALA A 147 -1.33 -10.45 7.76
C ALA A 147 -2.22 -9.43 8.49
N TRP A 148 -3.40 -9.10 7.96
CA TRP A 148 -4.16 -7.92 8.39
C TRP A 148 -4.51 -7.92 9.89
N ARG A 149 -4.88 -9.07 10.47
CA ARG A 149 -5.25 -9.16 11.90
C ARG A 149 -4.06 -8.84 12.81
N GLU A 150 -2.88 -9.33 12.48
CA GLU A 150 -1.67 -9.13 13.30
C GLU A 150 -1.20 -7.67 13.23
N LEU A 151 -1.31 -7.06 12.04
CA LEU A 151 -0.95 -5.65 11.83
C LEU A 151 -1.82 -4.69 12.67
N ASN A 152 -3.04 -5.07 13.06
CA ASN A 152 -3.85 -4.27 13.99
C ASN A 152 -3.13 -4.01 15.33
N SER A 153 -2.30 -4.97 15.76
CA SER A 153 -1.51 -4.82 16.98
C SER A 153 -0.50 -3.68 16.89
N PHE A 154 0.09 -3.47 15.72
CA PHE A 154 1.10 -2.42 15.51
C PHE A 154 0.48 -1.03 15.28
N VAL A 155 -0.79 -0.96 14.86
CA VAL A 155 -1.52 0.32 14.75
C VAL A 155 -2.01 0.84 16.10
N HIS A 156 -2.49 -0.05 16.97
CA HIS A 156 -3.18 0.35 18.21
C HIS A 156 -2.39 0.04 19.50
N GLY A 157 -1.11 -0.32 19.40
CA GLY A 157 -0.31 -0.68 20.58
C GLY A 157 -0.77 -1.97 21.27
N GLY A 158 -1.20 -2.96 20.49
CA GLY A 158 -1.64 -4.26 21.00
C GLY A 158 -0.49 -5.15 21.49
N ALA A 159 -0.85 -6.34 21.97
CA ALA A 159 0.09 -7.25 22.64
C ALA A 159 1.33 -7.66 21.82
N LEU A 160 1.22 -7.84 20.49
CA LEU A 160 2.39 -8.14 19.64
C LEU A 160 3.35 -6.96 19.57
N ALA A 161 2.82 -5.74 19.44
CA ALA A 161 3.65 -4.53 19.46
C ALA A 161 4.35 -4.35 20.82
N LEU A 162 3.62 -4.55 21.93
CA LEU A 162 4.18 -4.39 23.28
C LEU A 162 5.18 -5.49 23.65
N SER A 163 4.92 -6.74 23.26
CA SER A 163 5.85 -7.86 23.49
C SER A 163 7.23 -7.59 22.87
N ASN A 164 7.25 -6.91 21.72
CA ASN A 164 8.49 -6.54 21.03
C ASN A 164 9.27 -5.38 21.68
N LEU A 165 8.74 -4.74 22.73
CA LEU A 165 9.52 -3.82 23.57
C LEU A 165 10.37 -4.58 24.60
N ILE A 166 9.95 -5.79 24.95
CA ILE A 166 10.61 -6.66 25.93
C ILE A 166 11.55 -7.63 25.21
N HIS A 167 11.17 -8.08 24.00
CA HIS A 167 11.95 -8.98 23.16
C HIS A 167 12.29 -8.31 21.81
N PRO A 168 13.55 -8.30 21.36
CA PRO A 168 13.87 -7.74 20.06
C PRO A 168 13.18 -8.53 18.93
N MET A 169 12.69 -7.82 17.92
CA MET A 169 12.07 -8.45 16.75
C MET A 169 13.09 -9.30 15.99
N PRO A 170 12.76 -10.56 15.65
CA PRO A 170 13.63 -11.37 14.80
C PRO A 170 13.82 -10.72 13.43
N GLU A 171 15.05 -10.66 12.94
CA GLU A 171 15.36 -10.06 11.62
C GLU A 171 14.56 -10.74 10.48
N ALA A 172 14.39 -12.06 10.55
CA ALA A 172 13.59 -12.80 9.58
C ALA A 172 12.13 -12.31 9.49
N PHE A 173 11.55 -11.88 10.63
CA PHE A 173 10.22 -11.29 10.65
C PHE A 173 10.21 -9.92 9.97
N LEU A 174 11.20 -9.06 10.25
CA LEU A 174 11.33 -7.75 9.59
C LEU A 174 11.49 -7.89 8.07
N VAL A 175 12.30 -8.86 7.62
CA VAL A 175 12.46 -9.20 6.21
C VAL A 175 11.12 -9.65 5.59
N GLN A 176 10.33 -10.45 6.31
CA GLN A 176 9.00 -10.86 5.84
C GLN A 176 8.04 -9.68 5.71
N ILE A 177 8.04 -8.75 6.67
CA ILE A 177 7.23 -7.53 6.60
C ILE A 177 7.63 -6.69 5.38
N LEU A 178 8.92 -6.49 5.13
CA LEU A 178 9.40 -5.73 3.98
C LEU A 178 8.99 -6.40 2.65
N ARG A 179 9.11 -7.73 2.56
CA ARG A 179 8.64 -8.49 1.39
C ARG A 179 7.14 -8.38 1.18
N ASN A 180 6.35 -8.40 2.26
CA ASN A 180 4.91 -8.19 2.20
C ASN A 180 4.59 -6.78 1.67
N ALA A 181 5.32 -5.75 2.12
CA ALA A 181 5.17 -4.39 1.63
C ALA A 181 5.47 -4.27 0.13
N ASN A 182 6.51 -4.95 -0.34
CA ASN A 182 6.85 -5.02 -1.77
C ASN A 182 5.78 -5.76 -2.57
N GLY A 183 5.21 -6.83 -2.03
CA GLY A 183 4.10 -7.56 -2.65
C GLY A 183 2.86 -6.70 -2.81
N VAL A 184 2.47 -5.94 -1.78
CA VAL A 184 1.35 -5.00 -1.84
C VAL A 184 1.62 -3.91 -2.88
N TRP A 185 2.84 -3.36 -2.92
CA TRP A 185 3.21 -2.38 -3.95
C TRP A 185 3.14 -2.96 -5.36
N GLY A 186 3.65 -4.18 -5.57
CA GLY A 186 3.55 -4.87 -6.85
C GLY A 186 2.11 -5.06 -7.32
N VAL A 187 1.20 -5.43 -6.42
CA VAL A 187 -0.24 -5.54 -6.72
C VAL A 187 -0.84 -4.18 -7.07
N GLY A 188 -0.46 -3.10 -6.37
CA GLY A 188 -0.86 -1.73 -6.73
C GLY A 188 -0.36 -1.32 -8.12
N MET A 189 0.83 -1.75 -8.52
CA MET A 189 1.42 -1.46 -9.82
C MET A 189 0.78 -2.25 -10.96
N MET A 190 0.27 -3.46 -10.69
CA MET A 190 -0.60 -4.16 -11.62
C MET A 190 -1.88 -3.36 -11.91
N LEU A 191 -2.46 -2.70 -10.89
CA LEU A 191 -3.62 -1.85 -11.08
C LEU A 191 -3.28 -0.59 -11.88
N ALA A 192 -2.19 0.11 -11.53
CA ALA A 192 -1.72 1.27 -12.28
C ALA A 192 -1.53 0.93 -13.76
N ALA A 193 -0.93 -0.22 -14.05
CA ALA A 193 -0.72 -0.70 -15.42
C ALA A 193 -2.03 -0.86 -16.22
N SER A 194 -3.14 -1.25 -15.57
CA SER A 194 -4.44 -1.38 -16.25
C SER A 194 -5.07 -0.04 -16.67
N HIS A 195 -4.59 1.08 -16.14
CA HIS A 195 -5.04 2.43 -16.49
C HIS A 195 -4.13 3.13 -17.49
N LEU A 196 -3.02 2.50 -17.88
CA LEU A 196 -2.10 3.08 -18.86
C LEU A 196 -2.72 3.03 -20.27
N GLN A 197 -2.62 4.14 -20.98
CA GLN A 197 -2.99 4.21 -22.39
C GLN A 197 -1.84 3.72 -23.26
N ASP A 198 -2.19 3.02 -24.33
CA ASP A 198 -1.22 2.54 -25.31
C ASP A 198 -0.59 3.76 -26.01
N LYS A 199 0.75 3.80 -26.11
CA LYS A 199 1.48 4.95 -26.68
C LYS A 199 1.16 5.23 -28.16
N GLY A 200 0.27 4.47 -28.79
CA GLY A 200 -0.06 4.51 -30.22
C GLY A 200 -1.51 4.90 -30.58
N GLN A 201 -2.40 5.20 -29.62
CA GLN A 201 -3.77 5.64 -29.94
C GLN A 201 -3.97 7.13 -29.67
N THR A 202 -3.33 7.97 -30.48
CA THR A 202 -3.90 9.30 -30.77
C THR A 202 -5.18 9.06 -31.57
N HIS A 203 -6.34 9.18 -30.95
CA HIS A 203 -7.59 9.30 -31.71
C HIS A 203 -7.50 10.55 -32.59
N SER A 204 -7.21 10.32 -33.87
CA SER A 204 -7.48 11.29 -34.93
C SER A 204 -8.99 11.36 -35.10
N THR A 205 -9.66 12.20 -34.32
CA THR A 205 -11.01 12.65 -34.66
C THR A 205 -10.89 13.63 -35.83
N GLY A 206 -11.13 13.11 -37.04
CA GLY A 206 -11.58 13.92 -38.17
C GLY A 206 -13.05 14.27 -38.06
#